data_AF-A0A845YNN7-F1
#
_entry.id   AF-A0A845YNN7-F1
#
_cell.length_a   1.000
_cell.length_b   1.000
_cell.length_c   1.000
_cell.angle_alpha   90.00
_cell.angle_beta   90.00
_cell.angle_gamma   90.00
#
_symmetry.space_group_name_H-M   'P 1'
#
loop_
_entity.id
_entity.type
_entity.pdbx_description
1 polymer ?
#
loop_
_entity_poly.entity_id
_entity_poly.type
_entity_poly.pdbx_seq_one_letter_code
_entity_poly.pdbx_strand_id
1 'polypeptide(L)'
;SEDPFVLFQLRGRTRAQILDKLRQLRSKEVEEKMATEEISLLGSQSPVNEVQLRDEEDSTEEESILNINQFWQYDKPLDSSLVVITPPQDSRTVLDVLGTIPLAAADAPIMEYLEEVYQTVSQKAMMSALNS
;
A
#
# COMPACT_ATOMS: atom_id res chain seq x y z
N SER A 1 -2.23 21.26 10.69
CA SER A 1 -1.18 20.23 10.79
C SER A 1 -1.38 19.43 12.05
N GLU A 2 -1.63 18.15 11.89
CA GLU A 2 -1.75 17.20 13.00
C GLU A 2 -0.43 16.45 13.17
N ASP A 3 -0.13 16.02 14.40
CA ASP A 3 1.12 15.32 14.70
C ASP A 3 1.05 13.88 14.15
N PRO A 4 1.97 13.48 13.23
CA PRO A 4 1.95 12.16 12.60
C PRO A 4 2.14 11.00 13.59
N PHE A 5 2.55 11.26 14.83
CA PHE A 5 2.78 10.23 15.85
C PHE A 5 1.57 9.96 16.75
N VAL A 6 0.45 10.70 16.61
CA VAL A 6 -0.73 10.60 17.50
C VAL A 6 -1.33 9.20 17.49
N LEU A 7 -1.53 8.59 16.32
CA LEU A 7 -2.10 7.25 16.19
C LEU A 7 -1.27 6.18 16.92
N PHE A 8 0.05 6.35 16.96
CA PHE A 8 0.94 5.40 17.62
C PHE A 8 0.93 5.58 19.14
N GLN A 9 0.75 6.81 19.64
CA GLN A 9 0.56 7.08 21.06
C GLN A 9 -0.73 6.43 21.58
N LEU A 10 -1.82 6.49 20.79
CA LEU A 10 -3.07 5.79 21.10
C LEU A 10 -2.90 4.27 21.16
N ARG A 11 -1.91 3.72 20.45
CA ARG A 11 -1.50 2.31 20.53
C ARG A 11 -0.40 2.04 21.57
N GLY A 12 -0.11 2.99 22.46
CA GLY A 12 0.86 2.83 23.54
C GLY A 12 2.34 2.88 23.12
N ARG A 13 2.65 3.42 21.95
CA ARG A 13 4.04 3.62 21.47
C ARG A 13 4.46 5.08 21.59
N THR A 14 5.67 5.31 22.09
CA THR A 14 6.22 6.68 22.20
C THR A 14 6.96 7.09 20.93
N ARG A 15 7.05 8.40 20.68
CA ARG A 15 7.82 8.97 19.57
C ARG A 15 9.26 8.45 19.51
N ALA A 16 9.93 8.38 20.66
CA ALA A 16 11.32 7.90 20.74
C ALA A 16 11.43 6.43 20.26
N GLN A 17 10.53 5.56 20.71
CA GLN A 17 10.52 4.15 20.30
C GLN A 17 10.31 3.98 18.79
N ILE A 18 9.47 4.82 18.19
CA ILE A 18 9.19 4.78 16.74
C ILE A 18 10.42 5.22 15.95
N LEU A 19 11.07 6.30 16.38
CA LEU A 19 12.28 6.81 15.74
C LEU A 19 13.46 5.84 15.86
N ASP A 20 13.65 5.21 17.03
CA ASP A 20 14.69 4.20 17.22
C ASP A 20 14.47 2.99 16.32
N LYS A 21 13.23 2.50 16.23
CA LYS A 21 12.90 1.37 15.36
C LYS A 21 13.06 1.71 13.88
N LEU A 22 12.69 2.92 13.47
CA LEU A 22 12.89 3.39 12.10
C LEU A 22 14.38 3.47 11.74
N ARG A 23 15.22 3.94 12.68
CA ARG A 23 16.68 3.96 12.49
C ARG A 23 17.24 2.56 12.28
N GLN A 24 16.81 1.58 13.08
CA GLN A 24 17.23 0.18 12.95
C GLN A 24 16.81 -0.44 11.60
N LEU A 25 15.58 -0.17 11.15
CA LEU A 25 15.11 -0.66 9.85
C LEU A 25 15.94 -0.08 8.71
N ARG A 26 16.24 1.22 8.77
CA ARG A 26 17.02 1.90 7.74
C ARG A 26 18.48 1.44 7.74
N SER A 27 19.10 1.21 8.90
CA SER A 27 20.47 0.67 8.95
C SER A 27 20.55 -0.74 8.40
N LYS A 28 19.55 -1.58 8.69
CA LYS A 28 19.48 -2.95 8.15
C LYS A 28 19.30 -2.96 6.63
N GLU A 29 18.47 -2.07 6.09
CA GLU A 29 18.29 -1.90 4.64
C GLU A 29 19.58 -1.47 3.94
N VAL A 30 20.41 -0.65 4.59
CA VAL A 30 21.72 -0.23 4.07
C VAL A 30 22.72 -1.39 4.08
N GLU A 31 22.74 -2.21 5.13
CA GLU A 31 23.58 -3.43 5.18
C GLU A 31 23.18 -4.46 4.12
N GLU A 32 21.87 -4.67 3.88
CA GLU A 32 21.38 -5.56 2.82
C GLU A 32 21.71 -5.03 1.42
N LYS A 33 21.67 -3.71 1.20
CA LYS A 33 22.07 -3.10 -0.07
C LYS A 33 23.58 -3.18 -0.32
N MET A 34 24.41 -2.95 0.70
CA MET A 34 25.87 -3.08 0.60
C MET A 34 26.32 -4.54 0.41
N ALA A 35 25.63 -5.52 0.99
CA ALA A 35 25.90 -6.93 0.75
C ALA A 35 25.51 -7.41 -0.67
N THR A 36 24.65 -6.66 -1.38
CA THR A 36 24.20 -7.01 -2.74
C THR A 36 25.12 -6.46 -3.83
N GLU A 37 25.91 -5.41 -3.58
CA GLU A 37 26.74 -4.76 -4.59
C GLU A 37 28.09 -5.46 -4.89
N GLU A 38 28.59 -6.38 -4.05
CA GLU A 38 29.81 -7.16 -4.35
C GLU A 38 29.56 -8.52 -5.04
N ILE A 39 28.31 -8.97 -5.18
CA ILE A 39 27.97 -10.30 -5.74
C ILE A 39 27.48 -10.21 -7.19
N SER A 40 27.34 -9.01 -7.77
CA SER A 40 26.80 -8.83 -9.13
C SER A 40 27.76 -9.19 -10.29
N LEU A 41 28.89 -9.86 -10.03
CA LEU A 41 29.83 -10.33 -11.06
C LEU A 41 30.07 -11.84 -11.10
N LEU A 42 29.38 -12.67 -10.31
CA LEU A 42 29.46 -14.11 -10.53
C LEU A 42 28.17 -14.85 -10.16
N GLY A 43 27.47 -15.29 -11.20
CA GLY A 43 26.80 -16.59 -11.17
C GLY A 43 25.42 -16.63 -10.55
N SER A 44 24.44 -16.84 -11.43
CA SER A 44 23.19 -17.54 -11.13
C SER A 44 23.42 -18.73 -10.20
N GLN A 45 22.83 -18.70 -9.00
CA GLN A 45 22.24 -19.83 -8.27
C GLN A 45 21.77 -19.38 -6.88
N SER A 46 20.46 -19.35 -6.68
CA SER A 46 19.86 -19.31 -5.35
C SER A 46 20.19 -20.61 -4.61
N PRO A 47 20.80 -20.58 -3.41
CA PRO A 47 20.75 -21.73 -2.53
C PRO A 47 19.41 -21.69 -1.79
N VAL A 48 18.60 -22.71 -2.07
CA VAL A 48 17.50 -23.17 -1.23
C VAL A 48 18.06 -23.39 0.17
N ASN A 49 17.63 -22.60 1.15
CA ASN A 49 17.92 -22.89 2.55
C ASN A 49 16.60 -23.13 3.30
N GLU A 50 16.38 -24.42 3.47
CA GLU A 50 15.39 -25.13 4.26
C GLU A 50 15.34 -24.56 5.68
N VAL A 51 14.21 -23.94 6.06
CA VAL A 51 13.98 -23.52 7.44
C VAL A 51 13.46 -24.72 8.21
N GLN A 52 14.36 -25.26 9.01
CA GLN A 52 14.16 -26.35 9.94
C GLN A 52 13.01 -26.05 10.93
N LEU A 53 12.09 -27.00 10.95
CA LEU A 53 11.03 -27.32 11.91
C LEU A 53 11.27 -26.80 13.33
N ARG A 54 10.25 -26.13 13.87
CA ARG A 54 10.06 -25.94 15.31
C ARG A 54 8.64 -26.39 15.65
N ASP A 55 8.55 -27.62 16.13
CA ASP A 55 7.36 -28.15 16.77
C ASP A 55 7.11 -27.42 18.09
N GLU A 56 5.83 -27.15 18.36
CA GLU A 56 5.08 -27.43 19.60
C GLU A 56 3.90 -26.45 19.73
N GLU A 57 2.74 -26.95 19.26
CA GLU A 57 1.40 -26.89 19.84
C GLU A 57 0.80 -25.54 20.32
N ASP A 58 -0.26 -25.13 19.60
CA ASP A 58 -1.56 -24.64 20.11
C ASP A 58 -2.11 -23.41 19.37
N SER A 59 -2.72 -23.65 18.22
CA SER A 59 -3.95 -22.99 17.72
C SER A 59 -4.12 -23.37 16.25
N THR A 60 -5.05 -24.27 15.96
CA THR A 60 -5.51 -24.55 14.59
C THR A 60 -6.26 -23.34 14.04
N GLU A 61 -5.53 -22.37 13.53
CA GLU A 61 -6.02 -21.45 12.51
C GLU A 61 -5.41 -21.93 11.21
N GLU A 62 -6.25 -22.50 10.34
CA GLU A 62 -5.85 -22.86 8.99
C GLU A 62 -5.28 -21.60 8.33
N GLU A 63 -3.95 -21.54 8.19
CA GLU A 63 -3.28 -20.58 7.33
C GLU A 63 -3.75 -20.87 5.90
N SER A 64 -4.89 -20.30 5.52
CA SER A 64 -5.39 -20.37 4.16
C SER A 64 -4.33 -19.74 3.27
N ILE A 65 -3.61 -20.58 2.52
CA ILE A 65 -2.66 -20.13 1.52
C ILE A 65 -3.46 -19.30 0.53
N LEU A 66 -3.32 -17.98 0.63
CA LEU A 66 -4.03 -17.03 -0.21
C LEU A 66 -3.62 -17.29 -1.67
N ASN A 67 -4.54 -17.82 -2.47
CA ASN A 67 -4.31 -17.95 -3.89
C ASN A 67 -4.33 -16.54 -4.51
N ILE A 68 -3.14 -16.01 -4.81
CA ILE A 68 -2.99 -14.64 -5.32
C ILE A 68 -3.82 -14.38 -6.59
N ASN A 69 -4.04 -15.40 -7.42
CA ASN A 69 -4.80 -15.29 -8.67
C ASN A 69 -6.32 -15.19 -8.43
N GLN A 70 -6.78 -15.65 -7.26
CA GLN A 70 -8.19 -15.63 -6.85
C GLN A 70 -8.45 -14.64 -5.72
N PHE A 71 -7.40 -13.97 -5.22
CA PHE A 71 -7.48 -13.06 -4.08
C PHE A 71 -8.48 -11.91 -4.30
N TRP A 72 -8.61 -11.43 -5.53
CA TRP A 72 -9.53 -10.33 -5.90
C TRP A 72 -10.89 -10.80 -6.41
N GLN A 73 -11.19 -12.10 -6.35
CA GLN A 73 -12.47 -12.64 -6.79
C GLN A 73 -13.47 -12.62 -5.63
N TYR A 74 -14.66 -12.06 -5.88
CA TYR A 74 -15.74 -12.00 -4.89
C TYR A 74 -16.82 -13.01 -5.28
N ASP A 75 -16.80 -14.18 -4.63
CA ASP A 75 -17.79 -15.25 -4.87
C ASP A 75 -19.08 -15.07 -4.06
N LYS A 76 -19.14 -14.04 -3.21
CA LYS A 76 -20.29 -13.69 -2.38
C LYS A 76 -20.61 -12.21 -2.58
N PRO A 77 -21.90 -11.82 -2.54
CA PRO A 77 -22.26 -10.41 -2.56
C PRO A 77 -21.56 -9.69 -1.40
N LEU A 78 -21.03 -8.49 -1.66
CA LEU A 78 -20.44 -7.67 -0.62
C LEU A 78 -21.49 -7.34 0.44
N ASP A 79 -21.13 -7.41 1.71
CA ASP A 79 -22.03 -7.02 2.80
C ASP A 79 -22.46 -5.57 2.58
N SER A 80 -23.78 -5.34 2.53
CA SER A 80 -24.36 -4.01 2.28
C SER A 80 -23.99 -2.99 3.35
N SER A 81 -23.56 -3.42 4.53
CA SER A 81 -23.02 -2.54 5.58
C SER A 81 -21.59 -2.05 5.28
N LEU A 82 -20.87 -2.70 4.36
CA LEU A 82 -19.49 -2.33 3.96
C LEU A 82 -19.44 -1.41 2.74
N VAL A 83 -20.54 -1.28 1.99
CA VAL A 83 -20.61 -0.43 0.80
C VAL A 83 -21.22 0.92 1.17
N VAL A 84 -20.42 1.78 1.79
CA VAL A 84 -20.74 3.21 1.83
C VAL A 84 -19.84 3.92 0.83
N ILE A 85 -20.28 3.97 -0.43
CA ILE A 85 -19.66 4.81 -1.45
C ILE A 85 -20.15 6.24 -1.19
N THR A 86 -19.61 6.89 -0.16
CA THR A 86 -19.85 8.33 0.02
C THR A 86 -18.87 9.08 -0.86
N PRO A 87 -19.32 9.96 -1.75
CA PRO A 87 -18.41 10.88 -2.41
C PRO A 87 -17.66 11.69 -1.33
N PRO A 88 -16.36 11.97 -1.53
CA PRO A 88 -15.64 12.87 -0.65
C PRO A 88 -16.41 14.19 -0.54
N GLN A 89 -16.62 14.67 0.69
CA GLN A 89 -17.31 15.94 0.93
C GLN A 89 -16.47 17.13 0.46
N ASP A 90 -15.16 16.94 0.45
CA ASP A 90 -14.21 17.85 -0.14
C ASP A 90 -14.09 17.52 -1.63
N SER A 91 -14.20 18.50 -2.53
CA SER A 91 -14.04 18.30 -3.98
C SER A 91 -12.60 17.95 -4.39
N ARG A 92 -11.79 17.44 -3.47
CA ARG A 92 -10.41 17.04 -3.70
C ARG A 92 -10.37 15.74 -4.50
N THR A 93 -9.66 15.79 -5.60
CA THR A 93 -9.38 14.66 -6.48
C THR A 93 -8.12 13.94 -6.04
N VAL A 94 -7.88 12.73 -6.55
CA VAL A 94 -6.58 12.04 -6.35
C VAL A 94 -5.42 12.88 -6.91
N LEU A 95 -5.66 13.71 -7.93
CA LEU A 95 -4.66 14.62 -8.49
C LEU A 95 -4.22 15.68 -7.46
N ASP A 96 -5.13 16.19 -6.63
CA ASP A 96 -4.81 17.13 -5.55
C ASP A 96 -3.92 16.50 -4.46
N VAL A 97 -4.03 15.18 -4.26
CA VAL A 97 -3.22 14.42 -3.30
C VAL A 97 -1.83 14.15 -3.86
N LEU A 98 -1.73 13.82 -5.15
CA LEU A 98 -0.46 13.55 -5.83
C LEU A 98 0.38 14.80 -6.05
N GLY A 99 -0.25 15.97 -6.04
CA GLY A 99 0.42 17.25 -6.30
C GLY A 99 0.79 17.42 -7.77
N THR A 100 1.56 18.47 -8.05
CA THR A 100 1.96 18.80 -9.43
C THR A 100 2.97 17.78 -9.95
N ILE A 101 2.69 17.20 -11.12
CA ILE A 101 3.63 16.32 -11.82
C ILE A 101 4.76 17.19 -12.40
N PRO A 102 6.04 16.88 -12.17
CA PRO A 102 7.15 17.70 -12.67
C PRO A 102 7.43 17.41 -14.16
N LEU A 103 6.61 17.93 -15.09
CA LEU A 103 6.88 17.82 -16.52
C LEU A 103 7.51 19.13 -17.03
N ALA A 104 8.70 19.05 -17.60
CA ALA A 104 9.54 20.21 -17.92
C ALA A 104 8.95 21.25 -18.90
N ALA A 105 7.76 21.06 -19.48
CA ALA A 105 7.16 22.00 -20.44
C ALA A 105 5.63 21.91 -20.67
N ALA A 106 4.92 20.93 -20.10
CA ALA A 106 3.53 20.61 -20.51
C ALA A 106 2.54 20.45 -19.33
N ASP A 107 2.88 21.00 -18.16
CA ASP A 107 2.13 20.79 -16.92
C ASP A 107 0.66 21.23 -17.01
N ALA A 108 0.38 22.42 -17.53
CA ALA A 108 -0.97 22.98 -17.53
C ALA A 108 -1.99 22.19 -18.39
N PRO A 109 -1.77 21.95 -19.70
CA PRO A 109 -2.76 21.26 -20.53
C PRO A 109 -2.93 19.78 -20.15
N ILE A 110 -1.87 19.14 -19.63
CA ILE A 110 -1.94 17.74 -19.18
C ILE A 110 -2.75 17.64 -17.88
N MET A 111 -2.53 18.56 -16.93
CA MET A 111 -3.30 18.57 -15.68
C MET A 111 -4.78 18.84 -15.95
N GLU A 112 -5.11 19.78 -16.85
CA GLU A 112 -6.50 20.06 -17.25
C GLU A 112 -7.18 18.81 -17.85
N TYR A 113 -6.49 18.09 -18.74
CA TYR A 113 -6.99 16.85 -19.31
C TYR A 113 -7.19 15.75 -18.25
N LEU A 114 -6.22 15.57 -17.34
CA LEU A 114 -6.32 14.59 -16.28
C LEU A 114 -7.48 14.89 -15.33
N GLU A 115 -7.73 16.17 -15.04
CA GLU A 115 -8.86 16.61 -14.22
C GLU A 115 -10.19 16.26 -14.89
N GLU A 116 -10.34 16.56 -16.18
CA GLU A 116 -11.53 16.20 -16.96
C GLU A 116 -11.79 14.68 -16.96
N VAL A 117 -10.75 13.89 -17.22
CA VAL A 117 -10.84 12.42 -17.22
C VAL A 117 -11.24 11.90 -15.85
N TYR A 118 -10.65 12.42 -14.78
CA TYR A 118 -10.95 12.01 -13.41
C TYR A 118 -12.42 12.30 -13.04
N GLN A 119 -12.92 13.49 -13.38
CA GLN A 119 -14.32 13.85 -13.14
C GLN A 119 -15.27 12.94 -13.92
N THR A 120 -14.97 12.67 -15.19
CA THR A 120 -15.81 11.83 -16.05
C THR A 120 -15.87 10.38 -15.55
N VAL A 121 -14.72 9.81 -15.20
CA VAL A 121 -14.62 8.42 -14.74
C VAL A 121 -15.27 8.25 -13.36
N SER A 122 -15.07 9.20 -12.44
CA SER A 122 -15.68 9.13 -11.10
C SER A 122 -17.21 9.19 -11.15
N GLN A 123 -17.78 10.08 -11.97
CA GLN A 123 -19.23 10.14 -12.18
C GLN A 123 -19.77 8.84 -12.76
N LYS A 124 -19.09 8.28 -13.76
CA LYS A 124 -19.48 7.01 -14.38
C LYS A 124 -19.38 5.83 -13.40
N ALA A 125 -18.35 5.81 -12.56
CA ALA A 125 -18.19 4.79 -11.53
C ALA A 125 -19.33 4.85 -10.50
N MET A 126 -19.73 6.05 -10.06
CA MET A 126 -20.89 6.23 -9.17
C MET A 126 -22.18 5.71 -9.83
N MET A 127 -22.44 6.06 -11.09
CA MET A 127 -23.62 5.56 -11.82
C MET A 127 -23.58 4.04 -11.96
N SER A 128 -22.41 3.45 -12.21
CA SER A 128 -22.24 2.01 -12.31
C SER A 128 -22.47 1.30 -10.97
N ALA A 129 -22.00 1.88 -9.88
CA ALA A 129 -22.14 1.32 -8.54
C ALA A 129 -23.57 1.42 -7.99
N LEU A 130 -24.34 2.44 -8.40
CA LEU A 130 -25.76 2.56 -8.04
C LEU A 130 -26.66 1.61 -8.84
N ASN A 131 -26.21 1.17 -10.02
CA ASN A 131 -26.97 0.27 -10.91
C ASN A 131 -26.55 -1.20 -10.77
N SER A 132 -25.62 -1.54 -9.88
CA SER A 132 -25.12 -2.90 -9.63
C SER A 132 -25.83 -3.60 -8.49
#